data_AF-A0A3D3FLM8-F1
#
_entry.id   AF-A0A3D3FLM8-F1
#
_cell.length_a   1.000
_cell.length_b   1.000
_cell.length_c   1.000
_cell.angle_alpha   90.00
_cell.angle_beta   90.00
_cell.angle_gamma   90.00
#
_symmetry.space_group_name_H-M   'P 1'
#
loop_
_entity.id
_entity.type
_entity.pdbx_description
1 polymer ?
#
loop_
_entity_poly.entity_id
_entity_poly.type
_entity_poly.pdbx_seq_one_letter_code
_entity_poly.pdbx_strand_id
1 'polypeptide(L)'
;MEKNRIVIAENMIMARGGALKLTRAELPSAFLKWQSEERLEMFSEMSRAGAGSVRRMPSHLPVLATIGQGPFPVNLATRGMGMLPKPERLAEFTTSFEAARREGEGRAPEETLARRAETARAFYGDPANFDPSILGGLEIFEGRSEANLKADPLASLLYAEPAPRYLSFQINGVVDLVDGDDPRFRFLLAARELFAMDAFHIRQTRYPHGYLFYVCEVLDKTPVERR
;
A
#
# COMPACT_ATOMS: atom_id res chain seq x y z
N MET A 1 -13.04 21.96 -15.03
CA MET A 1 -12.41 20.71 -15.51
C MET A 1 -13.25 19.56 -15.01
N GLU A 2 -13.86 18.80 -15.92
CA GLU A 2 -14.55 17.57 -15.58
C GLU A 2 -13.57 16.63 -14.87
N LYS A 3 -13.91 16.10 -13.69
CA LYS A 3 -13.10 15.07 -13.04
C LYS A 3 -12.90 13.95 -14.06
N ASN A 4 -11.66 13.50 -14.24
CA ASN A 4 -11.38 12.28 -14.98
C ASN A 4 -12.11 11.13 -14.29
N ARG A 5 -13.33 10.85 -14.75
CA ARG A 5 -14.20 9.84 -14.17
C ARG A 5 -13.55 8.48 -14.42
N ILE A 6 -13.15 7.84 -13.33
CA ILE A 6 -12.80 6.42 -13.31
C ILE A 6 -14.10 5.67 -13.07
N VAL A 7 -14.35 4.62 -13.85
CA VAL A 7 -15.40 3.64 -13.54
C VAL A 7 -14.70 2.31 -13.33
N ILE A 8 -14.78 1.80 -12.11
CA ILE A 8 -14.28 0.49 -11.73
C ILE A 8 -15.42 -0.51 -11.83
N ALA A 9 -15.27 -1.50 -12.70
CA ALA A 9 -16.11 -2.69 -12.76
C ALA A 9 -15.28 -3.92 -12.36
N GLU A 10 -15.96 -5.04 -12.14
CA GLU A 10 -15.35 -6.28 -11.61
C GLU A 10 -14.07 -6.69 -12.35
N ASN A 11 -14.08 -6.65 -13.68
CA ASN A 11 -12.97 -7.08 -14.54
C ASN A 11 -12.39 -5.96 -15.43
N MET A 12 -12.96 -4.75 -15.38
CA MET A 12 -12.64 -3.68 -16.31
C MET A 12 -12.56 -2.34 -15.60
N ILE A 13 -11.63 -1.51 -16.04
CA ILE A 13 -11.50 -0.12 -15.60
C ILE A 13 -11.66 0.78 -16.82
N MET A 14 -12.58 1.73 -16.70
CA MET A 14 -12.71 2.84 -17.63
C MET A 14 -11.98 4.04 -17.03
N ALA A 15 -10.93 4.52 -17.69
CA ALA A 15 -10.16 5.70 -17.28
C ALA A 15 -10.26 6.81 -18.33
N ARG A 16 -9.85 8.03 -17.96
CA ARG A 16 -9.85 9.22 -18.83
C ARG A 16 -11.23 9.48 -19.47
N GLY A 17 -12.27 9.52 -18.65
CA GLY A 17 -13.65 9.73 -19.12
C GLY A 17 -14.20 8.59 -19.98
N GLY A 18 -13.60 7.39 -19.88
CA GLY A 18 -14.00 6.20 -20.63
C GLY A 18 -13.33 6.01 -21.98
N ALA A 19 -12.39 6.90 -22.35
CA ALA A 19 -11.59 6.75 -23.56
C ALA A 19 -10.59 5.58 -23.47
N LEU A 20 -10.19 5.20 -22.26
CA LEU A 20 -9.27 4.09 -22.01
C LEU A 20 -9.99 2.95 -21.29
N LYS A 21 -9.90 1.75 -21.85
CA LYS A 21 -10.39 0.51 -21.26
C LYS A 21 -9.21 -0.36 -20.87
N LEU A 22 -9.14 -0.75 -19.60
CA LEU A 22 -8.11 -1.62 -19.07
C LEU A 22 -8.75 -2.84 -18.42
N THR A 23 -8.12 -4.00 -18.56
CA THR A 23 -8.50 -5.21 -17.84
C THR A 23 -7.82 -5.20 -16.48
N ARG A 24 -8.52 -5.70 -15.46
CA ARG A 24 -7.90 -5.90 -14.14
C ARG A 24 -7.01 -7.14 -14.17
N ALA A 25 -5.88 -7.07 -13.49
CA ALA A 25 -4.98 -8.19 -13.29
C ALA A 25 -4.83 -8.47 -11.80
N GLU A 26 -4.34 -9.66 -11.49
CA GLU A 26 -4.01 -10.07 -10.14
C GLU A 26 -2.50 -10.06 -9.92
N LEU A 27 -2.10 -9.74 -8.69
CA LEU A 27 -0.72 -9.85 -8.24
C LEU A 27 -0.31 -11.33 -8.18
N PRO A 28 0.90 -11.67 -8.65
CA PRO A 28 1.37 -13.05 -8.64
C PRO A 28 1.56 -13.55 -7.21
N SER A 29 1.35 -14.85 -7.00
CA SER A 29 1.52 -15.48 -5.68
C SER A 29 2.90 -15.24 -5.06
N ALA A 30 3.95 -15.16 -5.88
CA ALA A 30 5.30 -14.81 -5.45
C ALA A 30 5.36 -13.41 -4.80
N PHE A 31 4.67 -12.42 -5.37
CA PHE A 31 4.60 -11.07 -4.80
C PHE A 31 3.80 -11.06 -3.48
N LEU A 32 2.65 -11.76 -3.44
CA LEU A 32 1.82 -11.84 -2.24
C LEU A 32 2.56 -12.52 -1.07
N LYS A 33 3.28 -13.61 -1.37
CA LYS A 33 4.10 -14.32 -0.40
C LYS A 33 5.24 -13.43 0.11
N TRP A 34 5.93 -12.75 -0.80
CA TRP A 34 6.99 -11.80 -0.43
C TRP A 34 6.48 -10.68 0.48
N GLN A 35 5.31 -10.11 0.17
CA GLN A 35 4.64 -9.10 1.02
C GLN A 35 4.36 -9.62 2.44
N SER A 36 3.88 -10.86 2.56
CA SER A 36 3.64 -11.51 3.83
C SER A 36 4.94 -11.73 4.61
N GLU A 37 5.93 -12.38 3.99
CA GLU A 37 7.20 -12.76 4.63
C GLU A 37 7.95 -11.54 5.17
N GLU A 38 8.13 -10.51 4.35
CA GLU A 38 8.83 -9.27 4.75
C GLU A 38 8.14 -8.57 5.93
N ARG A 39 6.81 -8.60 5.97
CA ARG A 39 6.04 -8.01 7.07
C ARG A 39 6.18 -8.80 8.35
N LEU A 40 6.10 -10.12 8.27
CA LEU A 40 6.28 -10.99 9.43
C LEU A 40 7.70 -10.89 9.99
N GLU A 41 8.71 -10.79 9.12
CA GLU A 41 10.10 -10.59 9.52
C GLU A 41 10.28 -9.23 10.21
N MET A 42 9.72 -8.15 9.63
CA MET A 42 9.71 -6.83 10.25
C MET A 42 9.11 -6.88 11.67
N PHE A 43 7.94 -7.50 11.86
CA PHE A 43 7.35 -7.62 13.20
C PHE A 43 8.21 -8.46 14.14
N SER A 44 8.91 -9.48 13.64
CA SER A 44 9.82 -10.30 14.46
C SER A 44 11.04 -9.50 14.89
N GLU A 45 11.55 -8.67 13.99
CA GLU A 45 12.64 -7.73 14.29
C GLU A 45 12.20 -6.71 15.35
N MET A 46 11.03 -6.09 15.18
CA MET A 46 10.44 -5.15 16.13
C MET A 46 10.29 -5.78 17.52
N SER A 47 9.81 -7.02 17.62
CA SER A 47 9.68 -7.72 18.89
C SER A 47 11.03 -8.04 19.55
N ARG A 48 12.08 -8.30 18.76
CA ARG A 48 13.40 -8.70 19.27
C ARG A 48 14.29 -7.51 19.64
N ALA A 49 14.28 -6.46 18.82
CA ALA A 49 15.24 -5.35 18.88
C ALA A 49 14.58 -3.97 19.03
N GLY A 50 13.24 -3.93 19.18
CA GLY A 50 12.46 -2.70 19.28
C GLY A 50 12.17 -2.07 17.92
N ALA A 51 11.18 -1.16 17.87
CA ALA A 51 10.72 -0.57 16.62
C ALA A 51 11.79 0.25 15.85
N GLY A 52 12.80 0.77 16.55
CA GLY A 52 13.89 1.54 15.96
C GLY A 52 14.92 0.71 15.16
N SER A 53 14.83 -0.63 15.22
CA SER A 53 15.72 -1.50 14.46
C SER A 53 15.32 -1.58 12.99
N VAL A 54 14.03 -1.42 12.66
CA VAL A 54 13.51 -1.50 11.30
C VAL A 54 14.10 -0.38 10.43
N ARG A 55 14.99 -0.75 9.51
CA ARG A 55 15.70 0.21 8.65
C ARG A 55 15.06 0.40 7.27
N ARG A 56 14.39 -0.62 6.74
CA ARG A 56 13.85 -0.63 5.36
C ARG A 56 12.57 -1.46 5.29
N MET A 57 11.69 -1.10 4.37
CA MET A 57 10.45 -1.83 4.06
C MET A 57 10.25 -1.89 2.54
N PRO A 58 11.10 -2.62 1.81
CA PRO A 58 11.06 -2.64 0.34
C PRO A 58 9.71 -3.16 -0.19
N SER A 59 9.05 -4.03 0.56
CA SER A 59 7.71 -4.54 0.28
C SER A 59 6.58 -3.52 0.53
N HIS A 60 6.85 -2.38 1.19
CA HIS A 60 5.83 -1.36 1.45
C HIS A 60 6.08 0.00 0.81
N LEU A 61 7.33 0.28 0.48
CA LEU A 61 7.77 1.60 0.02
C LEU A 61 8.20 1.54 -1.45
N PRO A 62 7.32 1.18 -2.40
CA PRO A 62 7.67 1.24 -3.80
C PRO A 62 7.93 2.69 -4.24
N VAL A 63 8.59 2.80 -5.38
CA VAL A 63 8.63 4.05 -6.14
C VAL A 63 7.34 4.15 -6.95
N LEU A 64 6.53 5.16 -6.66
CA LEU A 64 5.37 5.56 -7.47
C LEU A 64 5.85 6.47 -8.61
N ALA A 65 5.52 6.08 -9.83
CA ALA A 65 5.68 6.89 -11.04
C ALA A 65 4.32 7.41 -11.50
N THR A 66 4.21 8.73 -11.67
CA THR A 66 3.03 9.40 -12.22
C THR A 66 3.41 10.26 -13.43
N ILE A 67 2.43 10.54 -14.30
CA ILE A 67 2.62 11.34 -15.50
C ILE A 67 2.12 12.76 -15.25
N GLY A 68 3.03 13.72 -15.33
CA GLY A 68 2.75 15.15 -15.26
C GLY A 68 2.94 15.85 -16.61
N GLN A 69 3.04 17.18 -16.55
CA GLN A 69 3.25 18.05 -17.70
C GLN A 69 4.72 18.51 -17.79
N GLY A 70 5.17 18.87 -19.00
CA GLY A 70 6.49 19.45 -19.25
C GLY A 70 7.48 18.48 -19.93
N PRO A 71 8.75 18.91 -20.11
CA PRO A 71 9.75 18.17 -20.89
C PRO A 71 10.21 16.86 -20.21
N PHE A 72 10.04 16.74 -18.89
CA PHE A 72 10.32 15.54 -18.12
C PHE A 72 9.03 15.11 -17.39
N PRO A 73 8.10 14.43 -18.08
CA PRO A 73 6.75 14.23 -17.57
C PRO A 73 6.68 13.18 -16.45
N VAL A 74 7.70 12.34 -16.27
CA VAL A 74 7.70 11.30 -15.25
C VAL A 74 8.09 11.89 -13.90
N ASN A 75 7.17 11.85 -12.94
CA ASN A 75 7.43 12.18 -11.55
C ASN A 75 7.56 10.92 -10.72
N LEU A 76 8.62 10.81 -9.94
CA LEU A 76 8.93 9.65 -9.08
C LEU A 76 8.88 10.03 -7.61
N ALA A 77 8.21 9.24 -6.78
CA ALA A 77 8.18 9.43 -5.34
C ALA A 77 8.05 8.09 -4.62
N THR A 78 8.78 7.90 -3.52
CA THR A 78 8.52 6.77 -2.62
C THR A 78 7.18 6.99 -1.91
N ARG A 79 6.32 5.98 -1.92
CA ARG A 79 5.00 6.02 -1.27
C ARG A 79 4.74 4.74 -0.50
N GLY A 80 4.04 4.84 0.63
CA GLY A 80 3.54 3.68 1.36
C GLY A 80 2.37 3.05 0.61
N MET A 81 2.59 1.89 0.01
CA MET A 81 1.58 1.10 -0.71
C MET A 81 1.68 -0.35 -0.28
N GLY A 82 0.58 -0.92 0.20
CA GLY A 82 0.54 -2.28 0.72
C GLY A 82 -0.76 -3.00 0.41
N MET A 83 -0.87 -4.22 0.95
CA MET A 83 -2.01 -5.10 0.74
C MET A 83 -3.26 -4.56 1.44
N LEU A 84 -4.41 -4.72 0.77
CA LEU A 84 -5.74 -4.58 1.36
C LEU A 84 -6.30 -5.98 1.65
N PRO A 85 -7.18 -6.13 2.66
CA PRO A 85 -7.94 -7.35 2.84
C PRO A 85 -8.88 -7.60 1.68
N LYS A 86 -9.21 -8.87 1.45
CA LYS A 86 -10.34 -9.24 0.60
C LYS A 86 -11.64 -8.57 1.07
N PRO A 87 -12.57 -8.24 0.15
CA PRO A 87 -13.82 -7.55 0.49
C PRO A 87 -14.57 -8.17 1.67
N GLU A 88 -14.67 -9.51 1.70
CA GLU A 88 -15.37 -10.26 2.74
C GLU A 88 -14.68 -10.25 4.11
N ARG A 89 -13.40 -9.85 4.18
CA ARG A 89 -12.60 -9.76 5.42
C ARG A 89 -12.24 -8.33 5.82
N LEU A 90 -12.57 -7.35 4.98
CA LEU A 90 -12.21 -5.96 5.21
C LEU A 90 -12.73 -5.44 6.56
N ALA A 91 -14.00 -5.72 6.87
CA ALA A 91 -14.62 -5.27 8.12
C ALA A 91 -14.00 -5.95 9.36
N GLU A 92 -13.69 -7.24 9.26
CA GLU A 92 -13.05 -8.04 10.31
C GLU A 92 -11.69 -7.43 10.71
N PHE A 93 -10.80 -7.26 9.72
CA PHE A 93 -9.46 -6.74 9.99
C PHE A 93 -9.45 -5.27 10.40
N THR A 94 -10.32 -4.44 9.81
CA THR A 94 -10.48 -3.04 10.22
C THR A 94 -10.86 -2.96 11.71
N THR A 95 -11.85 -3.74 12.13
CA THR A 95 -12.31 -3.76 13.52
C THR A 95 -11.21 -4.25 14.47
N SER A 96 -10.49 -5.30 14.08
CA SER A 96 -9.38 -5.86 14.86
C SER A 96 -8.25 -4.83 15.07
N PHE A 97 -7.89 -4.09 14.02
CA PHE A 97 -6.84 -3.07 14.07
C PHE A 97 -7.24 -1.88 14.95
N GLU A 98 -8.48 -1.41 14.81
CA GLU A 98 -9.00 -0.33 15.65
C GLU A 98 -9.14 -0.74 17.13
N ALA A 99 -9.51 -2.00 17.41
CA ALA A 99 -9.59 -2.51 18.77
C ALA A 99 -8.21 -2.54 19.43
N ALA A 100 -7.21 -3.09 18.73
CA ALA A 100 -5.83 -3.11 19.23
C ALA A 100 -5.25 -1.70 19.46
N ARG A 101 -5.61 -0.73 18.60
CA ARG A 101 -5.26 0.69 18.82
C ARG A 101 -5.91 1.23 20.11
N ARG A 102 -7.22 1.01 20.28
CA ARG A 102 -7.98 1.46 21.45
C ARG A 102 -7.49 0.85 22.77
N GLU A 103 -7.17 -0.44 22.76
CA GLU A 103 -6.57 -1.15 23.92
C GLU A 103 -5.22 -0.56 24.36
N GLY A 104 -4.52 0.14 23.46
CA GLY A 104 -3.25 0.79 23.73
C GLY A 104 -3.35 2.26 24.15
N GLU A 105 -4.53 2.87 24.13
CA GLU A 105 -4.70 4.28 24.50
C GLU A 105 -4.27 4.53 25.95
N GLY A 106 -3.47 5.57 26.17
CA GLY A 106 -2.93 5.92 27.50
C GLY A 106 -1.76 5.06 27.98
N ARG A 107 -1.28 4.12 27.17
CA ARG A 107 -0.15 3.23 27.49
C ARG A 107 1.09 3.59 26.66
N ALA A 108 2.27 3.19 27.13
CA ALA A 108 3.50 3.41 26.37
C ALA A 108 3.53 2.52 25.10
N PRO A 109 4.13 2.97 23.98
CA PRO A 109 4.21 2.20 22.74
C PRO A 109 4.83 0.80 22.91
N GLU A 110 5.79 0.65 23.81
CA GLU A 110 6.49 -0.59 24.13
C GLU A 110 5.56 -1.60 24.82
N GLU A 111 4.68 -1.13 25.72
CA GLU A 111 3.73 -1.98 26.45
C GLU A 111 2.65 -2.58 25.55
N THR A 112 2.40 -1.94 24.41
CA THR A 112 1.35 -2.32 23.46
C THR A 112 1.90 -3.02 22.23
N LEU A 113 3.23 -2.99 22.03
CA LEU A 113 3.90 -3.51 20.83
C LEU A 113 3.54 -4.97 20.54
N ALA A 114 3.54 -5.84 21.56
CA ALA A 114 3.22 -7.27 21.38
C ALA A 114 1.81 -7.46 20.80
N ARG A 115 0.83 -6.75 21.35
CA ARG A 115 -0.57 -6.81 20.90
C ARG A 115 -0.72 -6.26 19.48
N ARG A 116 -0.11 -5.10 19.20
CA ARG A 116 -0.13 -4.46 17.87
C ARG A 116 0.50 -5.35 16.80
N ALA A 117 1.64 -5.96 17.13
CA ALA A 117 2.33 -6.91 16.26
C ALA A 117 1.51 -8.19 16.03
N GLU A 118 0.92 -8.78 17.08
CA GLU A 118 0.04 -9.96 16.96
C GLU A 118 -1.16 -9.68 16.04
N THR A 119 -1.85 -8.56 16.26
CA THR A 119 -2.97 -8.12 15.42
C THR A 119 -2.55 -7.96 13.96
N ALA A 120 -1.41 -7.32 13.70
CA ALA A 120 -0.89 -7.19 12.34
C ALA A 120 -0.48 -8.54 11.73
N ARG A 121 0.11 -9.45 12.52
CA ARG A 121 0.45 -10.81 12.09
C ARG A 121 -0.78 -11.62 11.70
N ALA A 122 -1.93 -11.43 12.33
CA ALA A 122 -3.17 -12.12 11.94
C ALA A 122 -3.57 -11.77 10.49
N PHE A 123 -3.34 -10.53 10.06
CA PHE A 123 -3.57 -10.10 8.68
C PHE A 123 -2.45 -10.53 7.74
N TYR A 124 -1.19 -10.25 8.07
CA TYR A 124 -0.07 -10.53 7.18
C TYR A 124 0.38 -12.00 7.18
N GLY A 125 -0.11 -12.81 8.12
CA GLY A 125 0.29 -14.20 8.32
C GLY A 125 -0.19 -15.18 7.25
N ASP A 126 -1.21 -14.79 6.48
CA ASP A 126 -1.78 -15.61 5.41
C ASP A 126 -2.04 -14.76 4.17
N PRO A 127 -1.31 -14.99 3.05
CA PRO A 127 -1.58 -14.30 1.79
C PRO A 127 -3.02 -14.44 1.28
N ALA A 128 -3.76 -15.48 1.70
CA ALA A 128 -5.17 -15.65 1.35
C ALA A 128 -6.07 -14.55 1.94
N ASN A 129 -5.56 -13.75 2.89
CA ASN A 129 -6.23 -12.57 3.43
C ASN A 129 -6.25 -11.41 2.44
N PHE A 130 -5.32 -11.36 1.48
CA PHE A 130 -5.11 -10.21 0.62
C PHE A 130 -6.06 -10.22 -0.57
N ASP A 131 -6.55 -9.04 -0.95
CA ASP A 131 -7.11 -8.82 -2.28
C ASP A 131 -5.95 -8.71 -3.29
N PRO A 132 -5.80 -9.65 -4.24
CA PRO A 132 -4.69 -9.64 -5.17
C PRO A 132 -4.85 -8.60 -6.28
N SER A 133 -6.00 -7.94 -6.39
CA SER A 133 -6.32 -7.07 -7.52
C SER A 133 -6.17 -5.57 -7.21
N ILE A 134 -5.77 -5.24 -5.98
CA ILE A 134 -5.72 -3.86 -5.48
C ILE A 134 -4.65 -3.68 -4.41
N LEU A 135 -3.97 -2.54 -4.44
CA LEU A 135 -3.07 -2.08 -3.39
C LEU A 135 -3.61 -0.78 -2.78
N GLY A 136 -3.31 -0.54 -1.52
CA GLY A 136 -3.78 0.62 -0.78
C GLY A 136 -2.65 1.42 -0.13
N GLY A 137 -2.83 2.75 -0.06
CA GLY A 137 -1.92 3.66 0.62
C GLY A 137 -2.65 4.90 1.14
N LEU A 138 -2.00 5.67 2.01
CA LEU A 138 -2.52 6.97 2.46
C LEU A 138 -1.68 8.09 1.86
N GLU A 139 -2.33 9.18 1.44
CA GLU A 139 -1.61 10.43 1.16
C GLU A 139 -1.26 11.12 2.48
N ILE A 140 -0.05 11.67 2.55
CA ILE A 140 0.58 12.23 3.75
C ILE A 140 1.10 13.65 3.47
N PHE A 141 1.67 13.87 2.28
CA PHE A 141 2.43 15.08 1.94
C PHE A 141 1.81 15.89 0.80
N GLU A 142 0.76 15.38 0.16
CA GLU A 142 0.14 15.99 -1.01
C GLU A 142 1.21 16.23 -2.12
N GLY A 143 0.94 17.19 -3.02
CA GLY A 143 1.93 17.74 -3.93
C GLY A 143 1.87 17.17 -5.35
N ARG A 144 3.05 16.97 -5.97
CA ARG A 144 3.12 16.69 -7.42
C ARG A 144 2.47 15.38 -7.81
N SER A 145 2.69 14.30 -7.06
CA SER A 145 2.10 12.99 -7.37
C SER A 145 0.58 13.06 -7.35
N GLU A 146 0.00 13.69 -6.33
CA GLU A 146 -1.44 13.89 -6.21
C GLU A 146 -2.01 14.75 -7.33
N ALA A 147 -1.37 15.89 -7.63
CA ALA A 147 -1.79 16.77 -8.71
C ALA A 147 -1.79 16.04 -10.08
N ASN A 148 -0.76 15.22 -10.33
CA ASN A 148 -0.68 14.37 -11.50
C ASN A 148 -1.82 13.35 -11.53
N LEU A 149 -2.09 12.64 -10.43
CA LEU A 149 -3.14 11.62 -10.36
C LEU A 149 -4.56 12.18 -10.53
N LYS A 150 -4.80 13.40 -10.02
CA LYS A 150 -6.05 14.13 -10.27
C LYS A 150 -6.24 14.47 -11.76
N ALA A 151 -5.14 14.69 -12.48
CA ALA A 151 -5.14 15.01 -13.90
C ALA A 151 -5.12 13.75 -14.80
N ASP A 152 -4.48 12.66 -14.38
CA ASP A 152 -4.41 11.38 -15.08
C ASP A 152 -4.22 10.25 -14.05
N PRO A 153 -5.19 9.35 -13.88
CA PRO A 153 -5.16 8.37 -12.81
C PRO A 153 -4.19 7.20 -13.08
N LEU A 154 -3.51 7.19 -14.22
CA LEU A 154 -2.54 6.14 -14.55
C LEU A 154 -1.25 6.30 -13.77
N ALA A 155 -0.77 5.21 -13.19
CA ALA A 155 0.48 5.17 -12.49
C ALA A 155 1.16 3.80 -12.55
N SER A 156 2.44 3.80 -12.22
CA SER A 156 3.23 2.58 -12.04
C SER A 156 3.86 2.57 -10.65
N LEU A 157 3.91 1.40 -10.03
CA LEU A 157 4.68 1.13 -8.82
C LEU A 157 5.88 0.28 -9.20
N LEU A 158 7.06 0.63 -8.68
CA LEU A 158 8.23 -0.22 -8.72
C LEU A 158 8.58 -0.65 -7.29
N TYR A 159 8.41 -1.94 -7.04
CA TYR A 159 8.95 -2.62 -5.87
C TYR A 159 10.34 -3.14 -6.22
N ALA A 160 11.33 -2.86 -5.38
CA ALA A 160 12.69 -3.32 -5.58
C ALA A 160 13.36 -3.58 -4.23
N GLU A 161 13.80 -4.82 -4.04
CA GLU A 161 14.59 -5.22 -2.90
C GLU A 161 16.08 -4.98 -3.18
N PRO A 162 16.87 -4.53 -2.17
CA PRO A 162 18.32 -4.44 -2.33
C PRO A 162 18.98 -5.83 -2.47
N ALA A 163 20.30 -5.79 -2.73
CA ALA A 163 21.15 -6.97 -2.64
C ALA A 163 20.99 -7.70 -1.29
N PRO A 164 21.09 -9.04 -1.27
CA PRO A 164 21.45 -9.91 -2.39
C PRO A 164 20.26 -10.48 -3.19
N ARG A 165 19.02 -10.23 -2.78
CA ARG A 165 17.83 -10.85 -3.39
C ARG A 165 17.41 -10.21 -4.71
N TYR A 166 17.54 -8.88 -4.82
CA TYR A 166 17.18 -8.10 -6.03
C TYR A 166 15.76 -8.36 -6.58
N LEU A 167 14.87 -8.89 -5.74
CA LEU A 167 13.48 -9.14 -6.13
C LEU A 167 12.85 -7.82 -6.55
N SER A 168 12.24 -7.79 -7.74
CA SER A 168 11.67 -6.57 -8.28
C SER A 168 10.42 -6.82 -9.11
N PHE A 169 9.40 -6.00 -8.87
CA PHE A 169 8.13 -6.04 -9.60
C PHE A 169 7.75 -4.63 -10.02
N GLN A 170 7.38 -4.46 -11.30
CA GLN A 170 6.63 -3.29 -11.74
C GLN A 170 5.16 -3.65 -11.82
N ILE A 171 4.31 -2.79 -11.26
CA ILE A 171 2.87 -2.96 -11.26
C ILE A 171 2.28 -1.70 -11.88
N ASN A 172 1.55 -1.84 -12.99
CA ASN A 172 0.89 -0.74 -13.67
C ASN A 172 -0.60 -0.78 -13.37
N GLY A 173 -1.23 0.38 -13.23
CA GLY A 173 -2.61 0.44 -12.80
C GLY A 173 -3.23 1.82 -12.82
N VAL A 174 -4.43 1.86 -12.26
CA VAL A 174 -5.26 3.05 -12.13
C VAL A 174 -5.43 3.37 -10.66
N VAL A 175 -5.19 4.63 -10.29
CA VAL A 175 -5.34 5.10 -8.92
C VAL A 175 -6.67 5.84 -8.77
N ASP A 176 -7.46 5.39 -7.81
CA ASP A 176 -8.64 6.11 -7.33
C ASP A 176 -8.34 6.77 -5.99
N LEU A 177 -8.87 7.98 -5.80
CA LEU A 177 -8.69 8.76 -4.58
C LEU A 177 -9.96 8.63 -3.74
N VAL A 178 -9.82 8.07 -2.55
CA VAL A 178 -10.95 7.78 -1.64
C VAL A 178 -10.80 8.53 -0.32
N ASP A 179 -11.90 8.77 0.36
CA ASP A 179 -11.93 9.50 1.63
C ASP A 179 -12.66 8.70 2.73
N GLY A 180 -13.09 9.39 3.78
CA GLY A 180 -13.72 8.80 4.97
C GLY A 180 -14.94 7.92 4.72
N ASP A 181 -15.61 8.09 3.59
CA ASP A 181 -16.81 7.32 3.24
C ASP A 181 -16.47 5.93 2.67
N ASP A 182 -15.22 5.69 2.25
CA ASP A 182 -14.80 4.39 1.73
C ASP A 182 -14.28 3.46 2.85
N PRO A 183 -14.82 2.24 3.00
CA PRO A 183 -14.38 1.31 4.03
C PRO A 183 -12.90 0.90 3.91
N ARG A 184 -12.31 0.95 2.71
CA ARG A 184 -10.89 0.67 2.49
C ARG A 184 -10.00 1.80 3.01
N PHE A 185 -10.46 3.05 2.91
CA PHE A 185 -9.76 4.17 3.55
C PHE A 185 -9.72 3.99 5.07
N ARG A 186 -10.83 3.57 5.67
CA ARG A 186 -10.91 3.29 7.11
C ARG A 186 -9.93 2.17 7.52
N PHE A 187 -9.84 1.09 6.75
CA PHE A 187 -8.83 0.05 6.98
C PHE A 187 -7.41 0.61 6.93
N LEU A 188 -7.09 1.39 5.89
CA LEU A 188 -5.76 1.98 5.70
C LEU A 188 -5.37 2.87 6.87
N LEU A 189 -6.32 3.69 7.35
CA LEU A 189 -6.13 4.53 8.52
C LEU A 189 -5.88 3.69 9.78
N ALA A 190 -6.72 2.67 10.04
CA ALA A 190 -6.55 1.78 11.18
C ALA A 190 -5.18 1.07 11.17
N ALA A 191 -4.73 0.60 10.00
CA ALA A 191 -3.42 -0.04 9.83
C ALA A 191 -2.26 0.93 10.09
N ARG A 192 -2.37 2.17 9.59
CA ARG A 192 -1.37 3.21 9.78
C ARG A 192 -1.26 3.64 11.24
N GLU A 193 -2.41 3.80 11.90
CA GLU A 193 -2.50 4.25 13.29
C GLU A 193 -1.98 3.21 14.28
N LEU A 194 -2.07 1.92 13.94
CA LEU A 194 -1.57 0.83 14.76
C LEU A 194 -0.08 0.97 15.13
N PHE A 195 0.69 1.72 14.34
CA PHE A 195 2.11 1.97 14.60
C PHE A 195 2.48 3.46 14.54
N ALA A 196 1.51 4.37 14.70
CA ALA A 196 1.71 5.81 14.51
C ALA A 196 2.77 6.46 15.42
N MET A 197 3.05 5.86 16.57
CA MET A 197 4.01 6.36 17.55
C MET A 197 5.41 5.73 17.41
N ASP A 198 5.60 4.78 16.49
CA ASP A 198 6.88 4.08 16.33
C ASP A 198 7.86 4.86 15.44
N ALA A 199 9.16 4.68 15.70
CA ALA A 199 10.26 5.48 15.13
C ALA A 199 10.36 5.47 13.58
N PHE A 200 9.74 4.49 12.92
CA PHE A 200 9.73 4.39 11.45
C PHE A 200 8.64 5.24 10.79
N HIS A 201 7.91 6.04 11.56
CA HIS A 201 6.85 6.89 11.07
C HIS A 201 7.15 8.38 11.26
N ILE A 202 6.89 9.16 10.21
CA ILE A 202 6.74 10.61 10.34
C ILE A 202 5.38 10.87 10.98
N ARG A 203 5.38 11.52 12.15
CA ARG A 203 4.15 11.82 12.89
C ARG A 203 3.30 12.80 12.09
N GLN A 204 2.04 12.45 11.88
CA GLN A 204 1.08 13.28 11.15
C GLN A 204 -0.25 13.34 11.89
N THR A 205 -0.92 14.49 11.76
CA THR A 205 -2.19 14.78 12.42
C THR A 205 -3.40 14.52 11.51
N ARG A 206 -3.20 14.35 10.20
CA ARG A 206 -4.28 14.19 9.23
C ARG A 206 -3.81 13.42 7.99
N TYR A 207 -4.69 12.58 7.45
CA TYR A 207 -4.54 11.96 6.14
C TYR A 207 -5.71 12.44 5.25
N PRO A 208 -5.47 13.26 4.21
CA PRO A 208 -6.55 13.89 3.45
C PRO A 208 -7.36 12.89 2.62
N HIS A 209 -6.75 11.82 2.13
CA HIS A 209 -7.38 10.77 1.33
C HIS A 209 -6.49 9.52 1.26
N GLY A 210 -7.05 8.42 0.78
CA GLY A 210 -6.36 7.19 0.45
C GLY A 210 -6.17 7.02 -1.05
N TYR A 211 -5.15 6.25 -1.40
CA TYR A 211 -4.87 5.76 -2.74
C TYR A 211 -5.35 4.32 -2.85
N LEU A 212 -6.23 4.06 -3.81
CA LEU A 212 -6.59 2.72 -4.23
C LEU A 212 -6.00 2.45 -5.61
N PHE A 213 -4.96 1.64 -5.65
CA PHE A 213 -4.25 1.29 -6.88
C PHE A 213 -4.82 -0.03 -7.41
N TYR A 214 -5.65 0.05 -8.44
CA TYR A 214 -6.20 -1.12 -9.13
C TYR A 214 -5.19 -1.65 -10.14
N VAL A 215 -4.86 -2.94 -10.01
CA VAL A 215 -3.82 -3.58 -10.80
C VAL A 215 -4.33 -3.88 -12.21
N CYS A 216 -3.55 -3.49 -13.24
CA CYS A 216 -3.86 -3.74 -14.65
C CYS A 216 -2.79 -4.60 -15.35
N GLU A 217 -1.54 -4.53 -14.89
CA GLU A 217 -0.43 -5.32 -15.42
C GLU A 217 0.63 -5.50 -14.33
N VAL A 218 1.28 -6.66 -14.33
CA VAL A 218 2.42 -6.95 -13.45
C VAL A 218 3.57 -7.47 -14.30
N LEU A 219 4.74 -6.88 -14.12
CA LEU A 219 6.00 -7.28 -14.76
C LEU A 219 6.97 -7.72 -13.68
N ASP A 220 7.44 -8.97 -13.75
CA ASP A 220 8.58 -9.42 -12.96
C ASP A 220 9.85 -8.82 -13.55
N LYS A 221 10.53 -8.00 -12.75
CA LYS A 221 11.78 -7.30 -13.08
C LYS A 221 12.97 -7.83 -12.30
N THR A 222 12.79 -8.95 -11.59
CA THR A 222 13.85 -9.59 -10.82
C THR A 222 14.98 -9.97 -11.79
N PRO A 223 16.21 -9.46 -11.58
CA PRO A 223 17.34 -9.81 -12.42
C PRO A 223 17.60 -11.31 -12.38
N VAL A 224 17.79 -11.92 -13.54
CA VAL A 224 18.22 -13.31 -13.67
C VAL A 224 19.62 -13.35 -14.28
N GLU A 225 20.43 -14.30 -13.81
CA GLU A 225 21.73 -14.56 -14.41
C GLU A 225 21.53 -14.97 -15.87
N ARG A 226 22.26 -14.32 -16.78
CA ARG A 226 22.29 -14.74 -18.18
C ARG A 226 23.19 -15.96 -18.28
N ARG A 227 22.60 -17.11 -18.64
CA ARG A 227 23.35 -18.32 -19.00
C ARG A 227 23.85 -18.23 -20.43
#